data_AF-A0A1C5C632-F1
#
_entry.id   AF-A0A1C5C632-F1
#
_cell.length_a   1.000
_cell.length_b   1.000
_cell.length_c   1.000
_cell.angle_alpha   90.00
_cell.angle_beta   90.00
_cell.angle_gamma   90.00
#
_symmetry.space_group_name_H-M   'P 1'
#
loop_
_entity.id
_entity.type
_entity.pdbx_description
1 polymer ?
#
loop_
_entity_poly.entity_id
_entity_poly.type
_entity_poly.pdbx_seq_one_letter_code
_entity_poly.pdbx_strand_id
1 'polypeptide(L)'
;YRYTNYDANPWIKISGVATDIGAGADGTVWCVNSGNQIYRYIGDQDSSTTWKSVPGSLKRIAVGSRTNVWGIDPAGSIYRYTNNDTSGTNPWIKIPGVATDIGAGVDGTVWHVNSAGDIYRYTGDQPS
;
A
#
# COMPACT_ATOMS: atom_id res chain seq x y z
N TYR A 1 18.41 -7.20 4.63
CA TYR A 1 18.17 -6.77 6.01
C TYR A 1 18.99 -7.62 6.97
N ARG A 2 19.66 -7.00 7.96
CA ARG A 2 20.59 -7.66 8.89
C ARG A 2 19.77 -8.13 10.10
N TYR A 3 19.64 -9.44 10.29
CA TYR A 3 19.20 -10.01 11.57
C TYR A 3 20.30 -9.72 12.59
N THR A 4 20.04 -8.81 13.53
CA THR A 4 21.01 -8.45 14.58
C THR A 4 20.81 -9.27 15.87
N ASN A 5 19.75 -10.10 15.96
CA ASN A 5 19.31 -10.79 17.19
C ASN A 5 19.22 -9.87 18.42
N TYR A 6 19.04 -8.57 18.18
CA TYR A 6 18.96 -7.55 19.22
C TYR A 6 17.50 -7.10 19.39
N ASP A 7 16.71 -7.99 19.97
CA ASP A 7 15.29 -7.76 20.24
C ASP A 7 15.04 -6.85 21.45
N ALA A 8 16.10 -6.43 22.14
CA ALA A 8 16.02 -5.52 23.30
C ALA A 8 15.63 -4.08 22.90
N ASN A 9 15.98 -3.65 21.68
CA ASN A 9 15.50 -2.39 21.11
C ASN A 9 15.46 -2.45 19.57
N PRO A 10 14.51 -3.22 18.99
CA PRO A 10 14.54 -3.55 17.56
C PRO A 10 13.87 -2.49 16.68
N TRP A 11 13.28 -1.44 17.28
CA TRP A 11 12.46 -0.45 16.58
C TRP A 11 13.12 0.93 16.58
N ILE A 12 13.23 1.53 15.39
CA ILE A 12 13.55 2.94 15.23
C ILE A 12 12.27 3.67 14.81
N LYS A 13 11.92 4.74 15.52
CA LYS A 13 10.76 5.56 15.16
C LYS A 13 11.07 6.39 13.92
N ILE A 14 10.28 6.19 12.87
CA ILE A 14 10.25 7.07 11.69
C ILE A 14 9.21 8.16 11.94
N SER A 15 9.52 9.41 11.60
CA SER A 15 8.58 10.53 11.75
C SER A 15 7.36 10.33 10.84
N GLY A 16 6.17 10.68 11.32
CA GLY A 16 4.91 10.50 10.61
C GLY A 16 3.80 9.95 11.50
N VAL A 17 2.57 9.96 10.96
CA VAL A 17 1.37 9.37 11.58
C VAL A 17 0.63 8.56 10.53
N ALA A 18 0.34 7.30 10.83
CA ALA A 18 -0.35 6.39 9.94
C ALA A 18 -1.36 5.54 10.72
N THR A 19 -2.40 5.10 10.04
CA THR A 19 -3.42 4.16 10.55
C THR A 19 -3.34 2.80 9.87
N ASP A 20 -2.68 2.73 8.71
CA ASP A 20 -2.36 1.47 8.02
C ASP A 20 -1.07 1.62 7.19
N ILE A 21 -0.34 0.53 7.00
CA ILE A 21 0.99 0.51 6.35
C ILE A 21 1.23 -0.81 5.63
N GLY A 22 1.81 -0.74 4.43
CA GLY A 22 2.27 -1.89 3.67
C GLY A 22 3.76 -1.77 3.34
N ALA A 23 4.49 -2.88 3.46
CA ALA A 23 5.92 -2.97 3.13
C ALA A 23 6.17 -4.16 2.19
N GLY A 24 6.65 -3.86 0.99
CA GLY A 24 7.00 -4.84 -0.04
C GLY A 24 8.41 -5.40 0.13
N ALA A 25 8.66 -6.55 -0.47
CA ALA A 25 9.96 -7.24 -0.37
C ALA A 25 11.13 -6.46 -1.01
N ASP A 26 10.84 -5.53 -1.93
CA ASP A 26 11.81 -4.67 -2.60
C ASP A 26 12.14 -3.38 -1.81
N GLY A 27 11.65 -3.27 -0.57
CA GLY A 27 11.82 -2.09 0.28
C GLY A 27 10.78 -1.00 0.02
N THR A 28 9.85 -1.19 -0.92
CA THR A 28 8.75 -0.25 -1.14
C THR A 28 7.87 -0.18 0.09
N VAL A 29 7.65 1.01 0.65
CA VAL A 29 6.75 1.22 1.79
C VAL A 29 5.74 2.31 1.47
N TRP A 30 4.47 2.03 1.77
CA TRP A 30 3.38 3.00 1.69
C TRP A 30 2.56 2.96 2.97
N CYS A 31 1.97 4.10 3.31
CA CYS A 31 1.05 4.19 4.42
C CYS A 31 -0.12 5.12 4.10
N VAL A 32 -1.18 5.00 4.90
CA VAL A 32 -2.30 5.93 4.92
C VAL A 32 -2.54 6.43 6.34
N ASN A 33 -3.06 7.65 6.48
CA ASN A 33 -3.33 8.25 7.78
C ASN A 33 -4.84 8.34 8.09
N SER A 34 -5.19 8.89 9.26
CA SER A 34 -6.58 9.05 9.71
C SER A 34 -7.41 10.02 8.85
N GLY A 35 -6.76 10.88 8.05
CA GLY A 35 -7.39 11.71 7.03
C GLY A 35 -7.54 11.01 5.68
N ASN A 36 -7.22 9.71 5.59
CA ASN A 36 -7.16 8.89 4.38
C ASN A 36 -6.12 9.39 3.35
N GLN A 37 -5.17 10.23 3.76
CA GLN A 37 -4.10 10.71 2.88
C GLN A 37 -3.07 9.59 2.69
N ILE A 38 -2.51 9.51 1.48
CA ILE A 38 -1.62 8.43 1.06
C ILE A 38 -0.19 8.94 0.99
N TYR A 39 0.75 8.18 1.53
CA TYR A 39 2.17 8.52 1.51
C TYR A 39 3.02 7.33 1.07
N ARG A 40 4.05 7.60 0.26
CA ARG A 40 5.11 6.65 -0.08
C ARG A 40 6.38 7.04 0.66
N TYR A 41 7.07 6.06 1.25
CA TYR A 41 8.35 6.26 1.90
C TYR A 41 9.43 6.61 0.87
N ILE A 42 10.22 7.64 1.17
CA ILE A 42 11.35 8.09 0.37
C ILE A 42 12.58 8.42 1.22
N GLY A 43 12.54 8.16 2.54
CA GLY A 43 13.62 8.52 3.47
C GLY A 43 14.93 7.75 3.28
N ASP A 44 14.92 6.69 2.47
CA ASP A 44 16.12 5.98 2.02
C ASP A 44 16.66 6.50 0.67
N GLN A 45 15.94 7.40 0.01
CA GLN A 45 16.28 7.99 -1.29
C GLN A 45 16.67 9.47 -1.17
N ASP A 46 16.09 10.20 -0.21
CA ASP A 46 16.28 11.63 0.02
C ASP A 46 16.45 11.92 1.52
N SER A 47 17.45 12.72 1.88
CA SER A 47 17.74 13.09 3.27
C SER A 47 16.90 14.27 3.77
N SER A 48 16.18 14.97 2.89
CA SER A 48 15.42 16.17 3.24
C SER A 48 13.95 15.89 3.60
N THR A 49 13.36 14.81 3.08
CA THR A 49 11.97 14.43 3.35
C THR A 49 11.82 12.91 3.46
N THR A 50 10.96 12.46 4.39
CA THR A 50 10.81 11.02 4.69
C THR A 50 9.65 10.37 3.93
N TRP A 51 8.62 11.16 3.64
CA TRP A 51 7.37 10.70 3.03
C TRP A 51 6.96 11.61 1.89
N LYS A 52 6.65 11.03 0.73
CA LYS A 52 6.06 11.73 -0.41
C LYS A 52 4.54 11.55 -0.37
N SER A 53 3.79 12.66 -0.38
CA SER A 53 2.33 12.60 -0.54
C SER A 53 1.97 12.11 -1.95
N VAL A 54 1.03 11.18 -2.04
CA VAL A 54 0.48 10.68 -3.31
C VAL A 54 -1.00 11.04 -3.38
N PRO A 55 -1.48 11.67 -4.47
CA PRO A 55 -2.89 12.02 -4.61
C PRO A 55 -3.81 10.80 -4.49
N GLY A 56 -4.97 10.99 -3.86
CA GLY A 56 -5.97 9.94 -3.63
C GLY A 56 -6.48 9.95 -2.19
N SER A 57 -7.39 9.02 -1.90
CA SER A 57 -7.97 8.82 -0.57
C SER A 57 -8.16 7.34 -0.31
N LEU A 58 -7.39 6.78 0.63
CA LEU A 58 -7.42 5.35 0.98
C LEU A 58 -7.43 5.17 2.50
N LYS A 59 -8.15 4.16 2.96
CA LYS A 59 -8.24 3.72 4.36
C LYS A 59 -7.41 2.46 4.64
N ARG A 60 -7.21 1.62 3.63
CA ARG A 60 -6.33 0.43 3.67
C ARG A 60 -5.31 0.46 2.55
N ILE A 61 -4.12 -0.08 2.78
CA ILE A 61 -3.08 -0.17 1.76
C ILE A 61 -2.27 -1.47 1.87
N ALA A 62 -2.05 -2.12 0.73
CA ALA A 62 -1.24 -3.33 0.61
C ALA A 62 -0.16 -3.14 -0.45
N VAL A 63 1.06 -3.60 -0.12
CA VAL A 63 2.26 -3.39 -0.94
C VAL A 63 3.00 -4.71 -1.06
N GLY A 64 2.95 -5.33 -2.24
CA GLY A 64 3.77 -6.50 -2.56
C GLY A 64 5.15 -6.11 -3.10
N SER A 65 5.18 -5.06 -3.94
CA SER A 65 6.36 -4.47 -4.57
C SER A 65 6.03 -3.07 -5.09
N ARG A 66 7.01 -2.37 -5.67
CA ARG A 66 6.81 -1.10 -6.37
C ARG A 66 5.74 -1.15 -7.46
N THR A 67 5.58 -2.32 -8.09
CA THR A 67 4.64 -2.53 -9.20
C THR A 67 3.33 -3.19 -8.79
N ASN A 68 3.18 -3.59 -7.52
CA ASN A 68 1.99 -4.23 -6.99
C ASN A 68 1.54 -3.55 -5.69
N VAL A 69 0.84 -2.42 -5.84
CA VAL A 69 0.28 -1.64 -4.74
C VAL A 69 -1.23 -1.50 -4.93
N TRP A 70 -1.96 -1.79 -3.87
CA TRP A 70 -3.41 -1.80 -3.83
C TRP A 70 -3.93 -1.09 -2.60
N GLY A 71 -5.16 -0.61 -2.66
CA GLY A 71 -5.80 -0.05 -1.49
C GLY A 71 -7.30 -0.01 -1.58
N ILE A 72 -7.91 0.32 -0.45
CA ILE A 72 -9.36 0.42 -0.28
C ILE A 72 -9.69 1.82 0.22
N ASP A 73 -10.64 2.50 -0.41
CA ASP A 73 -11.15 3.79 0.09
C ASP A 73 -12.12 3.62 1.27
N PRO A 74 -12.52 4.70 1.97
CA PRO A 74 -13.46 4.60 3.08
C PRO A 74 -14.83 3.99 2.74
N ALA A 75 -15.23 4.00 1.46
CA ALA A 75 -16.47 3.40 0.98
C ALA A 75 -16.32 1.91 0.61
N GLY A 76 -15.12 1.34 0.77
CA GLY A 76 -14.83 -0.05 0.42
C GLY A 76 -14.46 -0.26 -1.05
N SER A 77 -14.32 0.81 -1.85
CA SER A 77 -13.92 0.68 -3.26
C SER A 77 -12.46 0.30 -3.36
N ILE A 78 -12.13 -0.60 -4.28
CA ILE A 78 -10.79 -1.15 -4.49
C ILE A 78 -10.06 -0.33 -5.56
N TYR A 79 -8.79 -0.03 -5.33
CA TYR A 79 -7.93 0.67 -6.28
C TYR A 79 -6.58 -0.04 -6.45
N ARG A 80 -6.08 -0.05 -7.69
CA ARG A 80 -4.74 -0.48 -8.06
C ARG A 80 -3.90 0.73 -8.45
N TYR A 81 -2.67 0.79 -7.95
CA TYR A 81 -1.69 1.81 -8.32
C TYR A 81 -1.24 1.65 -9.78
N THR A 82 -1.10 2.75 -10.51
CA THR A 82 -0.73 2.77 -11.94
C THR A 82 0.76 2.70 -12.20
N ASN A 83 1.58 2.67 -11.14
CA ASN A 83 3.04 2.86 -11.22
C ASN A 83 3.47 4.27 -11.65
N ASN A 84 2.55 5.24 -11.68
CA ASN A 84 2.81 6.62 -12.03
C ASN A 84 2.12 7.62 -11.09
N ASP A 85 2.90 8.19 -10.18
CA ASP A 85 2.51 9.26 -9.25
C ASP A 85 3.14 10.62 -9.60
N THR A 86 3.26 10.91 -10.90
CA THR A 86 3.69 12.22 -11.40
C THR A 86 2.61 13.27 -11.14
N SER A 87 3.03 14.49 -10.81
CA SER A 87 2.12 15.62 -10.57
C SER A 87 1.11 15.80 -11.71
N GLY A 88 -0.16 15.99 -11.37
CA GLY A 88 -1.26 16.16 -12.33
C GLY A 88 -1.82 14.87 -12.94
N THR A 89 -1.28 13.69 -12.59
CA THR A 89 -1.80 12.40 -13.04
C THR A 89 -2.58 11.72 -11.91
N ASN A 90 -3.69 11.04 -12.21
CA ASN A 90 -4.35 10.15 -11.25
C ASN A 90 -3.53 8.84 -11.10
N PRO A 91 -2.94 8.56 -9.93
CA PRO A 91 -2.11 7.37 -9.73
C PRO A 91 -2.92 6.08 -9.52
N TRP A 92 -4.26 6.13 -9.54
CA TRP A 92 -5.12 5.01 -9.16
C TRP A 92 -6.13 4.65 -10.23
N ILE A 93 -6.29 3.35 -10.46
CA ILE A 93 -7.38 2.77 -11.26
C ILE A 93 -8.34 2.05 -10.32
N LYS A 94 -9.63 2.37 -10.42
CA LYS A 94 -10.68 1.67 -9.67
C LYS A 94 -10.90 0.28 -10.24
N ILE A 95 -10.91 -0.72 -9.39
CA ILE A 95 -11.16 -2.13 -9.73
C ILE A 95 -12.55 -2.52 -9.21
N PRO A 96 -13.40 -3.20 -10.01
CA PRO A 96 -14.71 -3.64 -9.55
C PRO A 96 -14.63 -4.55 -8.33
N GLY A 97 -15.48 -4.28 -7.34
CA GLY A 97 -15.53 -5.03 -6.08
C GLY A 97 -15.71 -4.11 -4.88
N VAL A 98 -15.98 -4.72 -3.72
CA VAL A 98 -16.06 -4.05 -2.41
C VAL A 98 -15.26 -4.88 -1.41
N ALA A 99 -14.37 -4.23 -0.67
CA ALA A 99 -13.49 -4.89 0.29
C ALA A 99 -13.44 -4.16 1.64
N THR A 100 -13.09 -4.90 2.69
CA THR A 100 -12.79 -4.38 4.03
C THR A 100 -11.31 -4.46 4.35
N ASP A 101 -10.59 -5.41 3.74
CA ASP A 101 -9.14 -5.54 3.78
C ASP A 101 -8.60 -6.18 2.49
N ILE A 102 -7.34 -5.92 2.17
CA ILE A 102 -6.68 -6.35 0.94
C ILE A 102 -5.22 -6.73 1.22
N GLY A 103 -4.75 -7.79 0.56
CA GLY A 103 -3.36 -8.25 0.61
C GLY A 103 -2.76 -8.33 -0.79
N ALA A 104 -1.50 -7.94 -0.93
CA ALA A 104 -0.75 -7.97 -2.18
C ALA A 104 0.58 -8.71 -1.98
N GLY A 105 0.81 -9.77 -2.73
CA GLY A 105 2.04 -10.56 -2.73
C GLY A 105 3.10 -9.99 -3.68
N VAL A 106 4.37 -10.24 -3.37
CA VAL A 106 5.50 -9.87 -4.25
C VAL A 106 5.44 -10.59 -5.61
N ASP A 107 4.80 -11.76 -5.65
CA ASP A 107 4.56 -12.57 -6.85
C ASP A 107 3.43 -12.04 -7.75
N GLY A 108 2.84 -10.89 -7.41
CA GLY A 108 1.74 -10.29 -8.13
C GLY A 108 0.36 -10.81 -7.72
N THR A 109 0.27 -11.80 -6.81
CA THR A 109 -1.03 -12.24 -6.32
C THR A 109 -1.69 -11.17 -5.46
N VAL A 110 -3.02 -11.08 -5.54
CA VAL A 110 -3.81 -10.12 -4.76
C VAL A 110 -5.07 -10.82 -4.28
N TRP A 111 -5.38 -10.63 -3.00
CA TRP A 111 -6.55 -11.19 -2.35
C TRP A 111 -7.26 -10.10 -1.56
N HIS A 112 -8.58 -10.17 -1.45
CA HIS A 112 -9.33 -9.29 -0.57
C HIS A 112 -10.43 -10.05 0.15
N VAL A 113 -10.89 -9.46 1.25
CA VAL A 113 -12.08 -9.91 1.98
C VAL A 113 -13.14 -8.81 1.95
N ASN A 114 -14.42 -9.18 1.92
CA ASN A 114 -15.52 -8.22 2.02
C ASN A 114 -16.08 -8.15 3.46
N SER A 115 -17.16 -7.40 3.67
CA SER A 115 -17.81 -7.27 4.99
C SER A 115 -18.60 -8.50 5.43
N ALA A 116 -18.95 -9.40 4.51
CA ALA A 116 -19.56 -10.69 4.79
C ALA A 116 -18.53 -11.77 5.15
N GLY A 117 -17.23 -11.47 5.00
CA GLY A 117 -16.15 -12.44 5.22
C GLY A 117 -15.83 -13.31 4.00
N ASP A 118 -16.44 -13.03 2.85
CA ASP A 118 -16.12 -13.74 1.61
C ASP A 118 -14.69 -13.39 1.16
N ILE A 119 -13.99 -14.39 0.62
CA ILE A 119 -12.60 -14.31 0.22
C ILE A 119 -12.51 -14.33 -1.30
N TYR A 120 -11.80 -13.36 -1.87
CA TYR A 120 -11.64 -13.21 -3.32
C TYR A 120 -10.17 -13.16 -3.70
N ARG A 121 -9.84 -13.77 -4.84
CA ARG A 121 -8.54 -13.65 -5.51
C ARG A 121 -8.72 -12.83 -6.79
N TYR A 122 -7.84 -11.85 -7.01
CA TYR A 122 -7.79 -11.12 -8.26
C TYR A 122 -7.23 -11.98 -9.39
N THR A 123 -7.90 -12.00 -10.54
CA THR A 123 -7.50 -12.76 -11.74
C THR A 123 -7.29 -11.89 -12.98
N GLY A 124 -7.42 -10.56 -12.87
CA GLY A 124 -7.49 -9.67 -14.04
C GLY A 124 -6.19 -9.52 -14.84
N ASP A 125 -5.04 -9.92 -14.28
CA ASP A 125 -3.75 -9.92 -14.99
C ASP A 125 -3.38 -11.32 -15.56
N GLN A 126 -4.26 -12.33 -15.43
CA GLN A 126 -4.07 -13.63 -16.06
C GLN A 126 -4.52 -13.57 -17.53
N PRO A 127 -3.75 -14.11 -18.49
CA PRO A 127 -4.27 -14.31 -19.83
C PRO A 127 -5.50 -15.21 -19.77
N SER A 128 -6.57 -14.80 -20.45
CA SER A 128 -7.77 -15.60 -20.69
C SER A 128 -7.45 -16.90 -21.40
#